data_AF-A0AAW5ED02-F1
#
_entry.id   AF-A0AAW5ED02-F1
#
_cell.length_a   1.000
_cell.length_b   1.000
_cell.length_c   1.000
_cell.angle_alpha   90.00
_cell.angle_beta   90.00
_cell.angle_gamma   90.00
#
_symmetry.space_group_name_H-M   'P 1'
#
loop_
_entity.id
_entity.type
_entity.pdbx_description
1 polymer ?
#
loop_
_entity_poly.entity_id
_entity_poly.type
_entity_poly.pdbx_seq_one_letter_code
_entity_poly.pdbx_strand_id
1 'polypeptide(L)'
;MQTFLVDEPSRLDIFLAKNLQQSRNQIASMIEKNCVWVNDKIQNKNSFKLKVGDKLVLNLPLVEEAKPKFDIDFDIEILYEDEDLLVLNKP
;
A
#
# COMPACT_ATOMS: atom_id res chain seq x y z
N MET A 1 6.79 13.87 6.24
CA MET A 1 7.49 12.86 7.05
C MET A 1 6.52 12.34 8.10
N GLN A 2 6.33 11.02 8.17
CA GLN A 2 5.47 10.36 9.14
C GLN A 2 6.36 9.52 10.07
N THR A 3 6.09 9.52 11.37
CA THR A 3 6.88 8.79 12.37
C THR A 3 5.99 7.81 13.11
N PHE A 4 6.47 6.58 13.30
CA PHE A 4 5.80 5.53 14.03
C PHE A 4 6.72 5.02 15.14
N LEU A 5 6.14 4.68 16.29
CA LEU A 5 6.82 4.00 17.38
C LEU A 5 6.34 2.56 17.41
N VAL A 6 7.27 1.61 17.41
CA VAL A 6 6.92 0.18 17.48
C VAL A 6 6.48 -0.17 18.90
N ASP A 7 5.25 -0.64 19.04
CA ASP A 7 4.62 -1.09 20.28
C ASP A 7 4.64 -2.63 20.42
N GLU A 8 4.69 -3.35 19.30
CA GLU A 8 4.73 -4.81 19.24
C GLU A 8 5.85 -5.36 18.34
N PRO A 9 6.51 -6.47 18.73
CA PRO A 9 7.54 -7.10 17.90
C PRO A 9 6.90 -7.68 16.65
N SER A 10 7.23 -7.11 15.50
CA SER A 10 6.61 -7.44 14.22
C SER A 10 7.61 -7.28 13.08
N ARG A 11 7.21 -7.67 11.87
CA ARG A 11 8.02 -7.39 10.68
C ARG A 11 7.71 -5.99 10.17
N LEU A 12 8.73 -5.34 9.61
CA LEU A 12 8.63 -3.99 9.04
C LEU A 12 7.47 -3.85 8.06
N ASP A 13 7.36 -4.77 7.11
CA ASP A 13 6.29 -4.78 6.12
C ASP A 13 4.88 -4.91 6.73
N ILE A 14 4.72 -5.79 7.71
CA ILE A 14 3.44 -6.02 8.41
C ILE A 14 3.04 -4.81 9.24
N PHE A 15 3.98 -4.27 10.00
CA PHE A 15 3.75 -3.12 10.87
C PHE A 15 3.30 -1.90 10.06
N LEU A 16 3.98 -1.61 8.95
CA LEU A 16 3.65 -0.49 8.08
C LEU A 16 2.34 -0.73 7.31
N ALA A 17 2.08 -1.94 6.83
CA ALA A 17 0.82 -2.26 6.16
C ALA A 17 -0.39 -2.05 7.10
N LYS A 18 -0.26 -2.45 8.37
CA LYS A 18 -1.28 -2.25 9.41
C LYS A 18 -1.50 -0.77 9.73
N ASN A 19 -0.43 0.01 9.90
CA ASN A 19 -0.51 1.42 10.28
C ASN A 19 -0.96 2.34 9.13
N LEU A 20 -0.52 2.05 7.90
CA LEU A 20 -0.84 2.86 6.73
C LEU A 20 -2.08 2.37 5.97
N GLN A 21 -2.68 1.25 6.40
CA GLN A 21 -3.79 0.58 5.69
C GLN A 21 -3.52 0.36 4.20
N GLN A 22 -2.25 0.15 3.86
CA GLN A 22 -1.78 -0.08 2.48
C GLN A 22 -1.52 -1.56 2.26
N SER A 23 -1.59 -2.00 1.00
CA SER A 23 -1.25 -3.38 0.66
C SER A 23 0.21 -3.69 0.96
N ARG A 24 0.52 -4.95 1.26
CA ARG A 24 1.90 -5.40 1.49
C ARG A 24 2.82 -5.12 0.29
N ASN A 25 2.31 -5.18 -0.94
CA ASN A 25 3.07 -4.84 -2.14
C ASN A 25 3.43 -3.36 -2.22
N GLN A 26 2.50 -2.46 -1.87
CA GLN A 26 2.80 -1.02 -1.81
C GLN A 26 3.89 -0.72 -0.78
N ILE A 27 3.77 -1.30 0.42
CA ILE A 27 4.80 -1.15 1.46
C ILE A 27 6.15 -1.71 1.00
N ALA A 28 6.16 -2.88 0.35
CA ALA A 28 7.36 -3.48 -0.19
C ALA A 28 8.10 -2.53 -1.15
N SER A 29 7.37 -1.95 -2.11
CA SER A 29 7.94 -0.98 -3.04
C SER A 29 8.43 0.29 -2.35
N MET A 30 7.81 0.72 -1.25
CA MET A 30 8.27 1.88 -0.47
C MET A 30 9.57 1.59 0.28
N ILE A 31 9.72 0.37 0.82
CA ILE A 31 10.94 -0.09 1.49
C ILE A 31 12.10 -0.20 0.47
N GLU A 32 11.84 -0.76 -0.71
CA GLU A 32 12.82 -0.84 -1.81
C GLU A 32 13.28 0.54 -2.30
N LYS A 33 12.40 1.54 -2.27
CA LYS A 33 12.72 2.93 -2.62
C LYS A 33 13.52 3.68 -1.54
N ASN A 34 13.97 3.00 -0.48
CA ASN A 34 14.73 3.59 0.63
C ASN A 34 14.00 4.74 1.35
N CYS A 35 12.66 4.75 1.30
CA CYS A 35 11.83 5.77 1.93
C CYS A 35 11.57 5.51 3.43
N VAL A 36 12.08 4.39 3.96
CA VAL A 36 11.80 3.89 5.31
C VAL A 36 13.07 3.84 6.14
N TRP A 37 13.04 4.48 7.31
CA TRP A 37 14.17 4.58 8.23
C TRP A 37 13.80 3.93 9.57
N VAL A 38 14.68 3.11 10.12
CA VAL A 38 14.56 2.49 11.45
C VAL A 38 15.73 2.97 12.30
N ASN A 39 15.45 3.66 13.41
CA ASN A 39 16.48 4.21 14.31
C ASN A 39 17.58 4.98 13.53
N ASP A 40 17.15 5.90 12.68
CA ASP A 40 18.00 6.76 11.84
C ASP A 40 18.83 6.02 10.77
N LYS A 41 18.56 4.73 10.51
CA LYS A 41 19.17 3.96 9.43
C LYS A 41 18.14 3.62 8.35
N ILE A 42 18.50 3.83 7.09
CA ILE A 42 17.69 3.38 5.95
C ILE A 42 17.58 1.86 6.01
N GLN A 43 16.34 1.36 5.96
CA GLN A 43 16.07 -0.06 5.97
C GLN A 43 15.42 -0.49 4.67
N ASN A 44 16.09 -1.39 3.95
CA ASN A 44 15.70 -1.89 2.63
C ASN A 44 15.20 -3.35 2.64
N LYS A 45 15.13 -3.99 3.82
CA LYS A 45 14.60 -5.36 3.95
C LYS A 45 13.20 -5.34 4.55
N ASN A 46 12.23 -5.81 3.79
CA ASN A 46 10.83 -5.95 4.19
C ASN A 46 10.67 -6.88 5.42
N SER A 47 11.50 -7.94 5.46
CA SER A 47 11.51 -8.94 6.53
C SER A 47 12.26 -8.51 7.78
N PHE A 48 12.67 -7.24 7.88
CA PHE A 48 13.34 -6.74 9.07
C PHE A 48 12.45 -6.91 10.30
N LYS A 49 13.02 -7.51 11.35
CA LYS A 49 12.34 -7.72 12.63
C LYS A 49 12.45 -6.45 13.46
N LEU A 50 11.32 -5.80 13.67
CA LEU A 50 11.18 -4.67 14.55
C LEU A 50 11.10 -5.12 16.00
N LYS A 51 11.68 -4.32 16.89
CA LYS A 51 11.57 -4.48 18.34
C LYS A 51 10.73 -3.35 18.91
N VAL A 52 10.09 -3.64 20.04
CA VAL A 52 9.36 -2.63 20.80
C VAL A 52 10.32 -1.48 21.15
N GLY A 53 9.89 -0.25 20.90
CA GLY A 53 10.70 0.96 21.08
C GLY A 53 11.50 1.39 19.86
N ASP A 54 11.55 0.61 18.77
CA ASP A 54 12.17 1.07 17.53
C ASP A 54 11.39 2.26 16.96
N LYS A 55 12.13 3.27 16.49
CA LYS A 55 11.57 4.46 15.85
C LYS A 55 11.60 4.31 14.34
N LEU A 56 10.43 4.36 13.73
CA LEU A 56 10.25 4.30 12.28
C LEU A 56 9.95 5.68 11.73
N VAL A 57 10.67 6.08 10.68
CA VAL A 57 10.40 7.32 9.96
C VAL A 57 10.17 6.99 8.48
N LEU A 58 8.98 7.31 7.99
CA LEU A 58 8.70 7.31 6.55
C LEU A 58 8.82 8.71 5.98
N ASN A 59 9.68 8.81 4.97
CA ASN A 59 9.81 9.98 4.13
C ASN A 59 9.21 9.71 2.74
N LEU A 60 7.90 9.49 2.71
CA LEU A 60 7.14 9.45 1.46
C LEU A 60 6.67 10.86 1.12
N PRO A 61 6.75 11.30 -0.15
CA PRO A 61 5.86 12.35 -0.62
C PRO A 61 4.44 11.83 -0.40
N LEU A 62 3.58 12.63 0.24
CA LEU A 62 2.16 12.30 0.43
C LEU A 62 1.60 11.84 -0.92
N VAL A 63 1.37 10.53 -1.06
CA VAL A 63 0.53 10.03 -2.15
C VAL A 63 -0.83 10.50 -1.71
N GLU A 64 -1.27 11.65 -2.24
CA GLU A 64 -2.67 12.01 -2.23
C GLU A 64 -3.41 10.74 -2.62
N GLU A 65 -4.29 10.27 -1.74
CA GLU A 65 -5.20 9.19 -2.07
C GLU A 65 -5.71 9.48 -3.47
N ALA A 66 -5.29 8.66 -4.44
CA ALA A 66 -5.87 8.70 -5.76
C ALA A 66 -7.28 8.16 -5.55
N LYS A 67 -8.17 9.03 -5.05
CA LYS A 67 -9.59 8.85 -5.21
C LYS A 67 -9.75 8.52 -6.69
N PRO A 68 -10.38 7.40 -7.06
CA PRO A 68 -10.68 7.15 -8.46
C PRO A 68 -11.38 8.43 -8.94
N LYS A 69 -10.72 9.16 -9.85
CA LYS A 69 -11.16 10.48 -10.32
C LYS A 69 -12.38 10.37 -11.24
N PHE A 70 -12.93 9.17 -11.37
CA PHE A 70 -13.97 8.85 -12.30
C PHE A 70 -14.98 7.96 -11.56
N ASP A 71 -16.17 8.51 -11.31
CA ASP A 71 -17.38 7.72 -11.49
C ASP A 71 -17.40 7.38 -12.98
N ILE A 72 -17.00 6.14 -13.31
CA ILE A 72 -17.00 5.69 -14.69
C ILE A 72 -18.44 5.32 -15.00
N ASP A 73 -19.21 6.30 -15.46
CA ASP A 73 -20.51 6.05 -16.08
C ASP A 73 -20.24 5.54 -17.51
N PHE A 74 -20.07 4.22 -17.63
CA PHE A 74 -19.72 3.56 -18.89
C PHE A 74 -20.99 2.94 -19.48
N ASP A 75 -21.60 3.62 -20.45
CA ASP A 75 -22.79 3.16 -21.18
C ASP A 75 -22.39 2.14 -22.26
N ILE A 76 -21.92 0.95 -21.84
CA ILE A 76 -21.78 -0.20 -22.74
C ILE A 76 -23.11 -0.96 -22.73
N GLU A 77 -23.66 -1.18 -23.91
CA GLU A 77 -24.79 -2.08 -24.09
C GLU A 77 -24.35 -3.54 -23.86
N ILE A 78 -24.94 -4.19 -22.86
CA ILE A 78 -24.76 -5.62 -22.62
C ILE A 78 -25.71 -6.38 -23.55
N LEU A 79 -25.17 -7.17 -24.47
CA LEU A 79 -25.97 -7.96 -25.40
C LEU A 79 -26.47 -9.27 -24.76
N TYR A 80 -25.70 -9.82 -23.82
CA TYR A 80 -26.03 -11.06 -23.12
C TYR A 80 -25.19 -11.23 -21.84
N GLU A 81 -25.80 -11.77 -20.77
CA GLU A 81 -25.12 -12.10 -19.51
C GLU A 81 -25.74 -13.37 -18.89
N ASP A 82 -24.89 -14.32 -18.49
CA ASP A 82 -25.23 -15.46 -17.65
C ASP A 82 -24.16 -15.71 -16.57
N GLU A 83 -24.27 -16.81 -15.82
CA GLU A 83 -23.35 -17.13 -14.71
C GLU A 83 -21.89 -17.34 -15.15
N ASP A 84 -21.65 -17.67 -16.42
CA ASP A 84 -20.33 -18.01 -16.96
C ASP A 84 -19.87 -17.10 -18.12
N LEU A 85 -20.76 -16.31 -18.73
CA LEU A 85 -20.51 -15.55 -19.95
C LEU A 85 -21.14 -14.15 -19.93
N LEU A 86 -20.33 -13.14 -20.26
CA LEU A 86 -20.75 -11.77 -20.50
C LEU A 86 -20.36 -11.33 -21.92
N VAL A 87 -21.35 -10.89 -22.71
CA VAL A 87 -21.20 -10.40 -24.08
C VAL A 87 -21.58 -8.93 -24.14
N LEU A 88 -20.62 -8.10 -24.54
CA LEU A 88 -20.72 -6.65 -24.56
C LEU A 88 -20.71 -6.13 -26.01
N ASN A 89 -21.53 -5.13 -26.31
CA ASN A 89 -21.46 -4.38 -27.57
C ASN A 89 -20.38 -3.30 -27.45
N LYS A 90 -19.17 -3.60 -27.93
CA LYS A 90 -18.08 -2.62 -27.95
C LYS A 90 -18.21 -1.74 -29.21
N PRO A 91 -18.26 -0.40 -29.09
CA PRO A 91 -18.24 0.50 -30.25
C PRO A 91 -16.91 0.46 -31.01
#